data_AF-A0A832AD95-F1
#
_entry.id   AF-A0A832AD95-F1
#
_cell.length_a   1.000
_cell.length_b   1.000
_cell.length_c   1.000
_cell.angle_alpha   90.00
_cell.angle_beta   90.00
_cell.angle_gamma   90.00
#
_symmetry.space_group_name_H-M   'P 1'
#
loop_
_entity.id
_entity.type
_entity.pdbx_description
1 polymer ?
#
loop_
_entity_poly.entity_id
_entity_poly.type
_entity_poly.pdbx_seq_one_letter_code
_entity_poly.pdbx_strand_id
1 'polypeptide(L)' 'MSRETFVIHKVKQLGFSPDIIEEVEKYFSDELNEHEKKEVEPLISFVDSILDETSYALKD' A
#
# COMPACT_ATOMS: atom_id res chain seq x y z
N MET A 1 9.27 -11.30 3.46
CA MET A 1 8.33 -10.68 2.51
C MET A 1 8.61 -9.19 2.53
N SER A 2 8.84 -8.53 1.39
CA SER A 2 9.17 -7.09 1.35
C SER A 2 7.93 -6.24 1.66
N ARG A 3 8.12 -5.03 2.21
CA ARG A 3 7.04 -4.07 2.49
C ARG A 3 6.19 -3.80 1.25
N GLU A 4 6.84 -3.57 0.11
CA GLU A 4 6.22 -3.43 -1.21
C GLU A 4 5.23 -4.57 -1.51
N THR A 5 5.72 -5.81 -1.53
CA THR A 5 4.92 -6.99 -1.82
C THR A 5 3.73 -7.13 -0.87
N PHE A 6 3.94 -6.75 0.39
CA PHE A 6 2.92 -6.82 1.41
C PHE A 6 1.82 -5.76 1.22
N VAL A 7 2.20 -4.50 0.95
CA VAL A 7 1.27 -3.40 0.66
C VAL A 7 0.45 -3.72 -0.58
N ILE A 8 1.09 -4.15 -1.67
CA ILE A 8 0.40 -4.57 -2.91
C ILE A 8 -0.60 -5.70 -2.62
N HIS A 9 -0.19 -6.71 -1.85
CA HIS A 9 -1.07 -7.81 -1.47
C HIS A 9 -2.25 -7.34 -0.62
N LYS A 10 -2.05 -6.38 0.28
CA LYS A 10 -3.13 -5.81 1.10
C LYS A 10 -4.10 -4.96 0.30
N VAL A 11 -3.62 -4.12 -0.60
CA VAL A 11 -4.46 -3.36 -1.54
C VAL A 11 -5.31 -4.32 -2.37
N LYS A 12 -4.72 -5.43 -2.85
CA LYS A 12 -5.46 -6.52 -3.51
C LYS A 12 -6.51 -7.17 -2.59
N GLN A 13 -6.17 -7.49 -1.33
CA GLN A 13 -7.10 -8.10 -0.36
C GLN A 13 -8.26 -7.19 0.04
N LEU A 14 -8.02 -5.88 0.14
CA LEU A 14 -9.03 -4.89 0.50
C LEU A 14 -9.99 -4.59 -0.66
N GLY A 15 -9.74 -5.14 -1.86
CA GLY A 15 -10.62 -5.01 -3.01
C GLY A 15 -10.53 -3.65 -3.71
N PHE A 16 -9.37 -2.97 -3.61
CA PHE A 16 -9.13 -1.76 -4.39
C PHE A 16 -9.15 -2.05 -5.90
N SER A 17 -9.49 -1.02 -6.67
CA SER A 17 -9.49 -1.10 -8.13
C SER A 17 -8.12 -1.49 -8.69
N PRO A 18 -8.06 -2.21 -9.82
CA PRO A 18 -6.81 -2.53 -10.50
C PRO A 18 -5.93 -1.32 -10.80
N ASP A 19 -6.54 -0.16 -11.12
CA ASP A 19 -5.80 1.08 -11.38
C ASP A 19 -4.99 1.52 -10.15
N ILE A 20 -5.59 1.44 -8.96
CA ILE A 20 -4.92 1.78 -7.69
C ILE A 20 -3.81 0.78 -7.36
N ILE A 21 -4.01 -0.50 -7.67
CA ILE A 21 -2.98 -1.53 -7.51
C ILE A 21 -1.78 -1.21 -8.40
N GLU A 22 -2.02 -0.84 -9.65
CA GLU A 22 -0.98 -0.47 -10.61
C GLU A 22 -0.23 0.80 -10.16
N GLU A 23 -0.94 1.81 -9.64
CA GLU A 23 -0.31 3.02 -9.09
C GLU A 23 0.58 2.71 -7.88
N VAL A 24 0.16 1.81 -6.99
CA VAL A 24 0.98 1.35 -5.86
C VAL A 24 2.20 0.56 -6.33
N GLU A 25 2.06 -0.30 -7.34
CA GLU A 25 3.18 -1.03 -7.96
C GLU A 25 4.21 -0.05 -8.60
N LYS A 26 3.72 0.97 -9.31
CA LYS A 26 4.56 2.04 -9.89
C LYS A 26 5.24 2.89 -8.83
N TYR A 27 4.58 3.13 -7.69
CA TYR A 27 5.16 3.88 -6.58
C TYR A 27 6.43 3.19 -6.05
N PHE A 28 6.38 1.87 -5.82
CA PHE A 28 7.53 1.11 -5.35
C PHE A 28 8.59 0.86 -6.43
N SER A 29 8.21 0.91 -7.70
CA SER A 29 9.13 0.80 -8.84
C SER A 29 9.81 2.13 -9.19
N ASP A 30 9.57 3.20 -8.43
CA ASP A 30 10.07 4.56 -8.69
C ASP A 30 9.66 5.11 -10.09
N GLU A 31 8.61 4.56 -10.69
CA GLU A 31 8.10 4.96 -12.02
C GLU A 31 7.18 6.18 -11.94
N LEU A 32 6.73 6.56 -10.73
CA LEU A 32 5.91 7.74 -10.49
C LEU A 32 6.75 9.01 -10.38
N ASN A 33 6.24 10.11 -10.94
CA ASN A 33 6.80 11.44 -10.75
C ASN A 33 6.47 11.99 -9.33
N GLU A 34 7.09 13.11 -8.94
CA GLU A 34 6.91 13.68 -7.59
C GLU A 34 5.44 14.04 -7.28
N HIS A 35 4.66 14.43 -8.29
CA HIS A 35 3.25 14.75 -8.12
C HIS A 35 2.42 13.48 -7.86
N GLU A 36 2.58 12.47 -8.72
CA GLU A 36 1.90 11.18 -8.59
C GLU A 36 2.25 10.48 -7.27
N LYS A 37 3.52 10.56 -6.85
CA LYS A 37 3.96 10.05 -5.54
C LYS A 37 3.18 10.67 -4.39
N LYS A 38 2.96 12.00 -4.41
CA LYS A 38 2.18 12.69 -3.36
C LYS A 38 0.71 12.31 -3.34
N GLU A 39 0.16 11.84 -4.45
CA GLU A 39 -1.22 11.35 -4.51
C GLU A 39 -1.35 9.93 -3.95
N VAL A 40 -0.35 9.07 -4.19
CA VAL A 40 -0.34 7.65 -3.76
C VAL A 40 0.21 7.47 -2.33
N GLU A 41 1.10 8.34 -1.86
CA GLU A 41 1.74 8.28 -0.54
C GLU A 41 0.75 8.23 0.65
N PRO A 42 -0.37 8.99 0.65
CA PRO A 42 -1.41 8.87 1.68
C PRO A 42 -2.09 7.50 1.70
N LEU A 43 -2.31 6.88 0.53
CA LEU A 43 -2.89 5.54 0.43
C LEU A 43 -1.93 4.49 1.00
N ILE A 44 -0.65 4.58 0.67
CA ILE A 44 0.37 3.68 1.22
C ILE A 44 0.46 3.85 2.74
N SER A 45 0.46 5.08 3.23
CA SER A 45 0.47 5.39 4.66
C SER A 45 -0.79 4.87 5.38
N PHE A 46 -1.96 4.95 4.74
CA PHE A 46 -3.20 4.36 5.25
C PHE A 46 -3.09 2.83 5.35
N VAL A 47 -2.63 2.17 4.29
CA VAL A 47 -2.43 0.72 4.31
C VAL A 47 -1.43 0.34 5.40
N ASP A 48 -0.31 1.04 5.52
CA ASP A 48 0.68 0.83 6.59
C ASP A 48 0.08 1.05 7.99
N SER A 49 -0.80 2.03 8.17
CA SER A 49 -1.45 2.29 9.46
C SER A 49 -2.35 1.12 9.91
N ILE A 50 -3.02 0.46 8.96
CA ILE A 50 -3.79 -0.77 9.23
C ILE A 50 -2.87 -1.91 9.69
N LEU A 51 -1.59 -1.89 9.30
CA LEU A 51 -0.60 -2.91 9.69
C LEU A 51 -0.14 -2.74 11.12
N ASP A 52 0.00 -1.50 11.57
CA ASP A 52 0.38 -1.20 12.95
C ASP A 52 -0.76 -1.59 13.93
N GLU A 53 -2.02 -1.39 13.56
CA GLU A 53 -3.18 -1.81 14.37
C GLU A 53 -3.41 -3.33 14.39
N THR A 54 -3.12 -4.06 13.30
CA THR A 54 -3.25 -5.53 13.29
C THR A 54 -2.12 -6.25 14.04
N SER A 55 -1.01 -5.58 14.35
CA SER A 55 0.00 -6.06 15.32
C SER A 55 -0.56 -6.09 16.75
N TYR A 56 -1.61 -5.30 17.05
CA TYR A 56 -2.34 -5.32 18.33
C TYR A 56 -3.54 -6.27 18.37
N ALA A 57 -3.99 -6.81 17.24
CA ALA A 57 -5.13 -7.73 17.15
C ALA A 57 -4.75 -9.23 17.13
N LEU A 58 -3.46 -9.57 17.15
CA LEU A 58 -2.95 -10.95 17.19
C LEU A 58 -2.31 -11.28 18.55
N LYS A 59 -2.96 -10.88 19.64
CA LYS A 59 -2.80 -11.48 20.98
C LYS A 59 -4.12 -12.11 21.39
N ASP A 60 -4.43 -13.25 20.79
CA ASP A 60 -5.22 -14.33 21.41
C ASP A 60 -4.57 -15.66 20.99
#